data_AF-A0AAC8YR21-F1
#
_entry.id   AF-A0AAC8YR21-F1
#
_cell.length_a   1.000
_cell.length_b   1.000
_cell.length_c   1.000
_cell.angle_alpha   90.00
_cell.angle_beta   90.00
_cell.angle_gamma   90.00
#
_symmetry.space_group_name_H-M   'P 1'
#
loop_
_entity.id
_entity.type
_entity.pdbx_description
1 polymer ?
#
loop_
_entity_poly.entity_id
_entity_poly.type
_entity_poly.pdbx_seq_one_letter_code
_entity_poly.pdbx_strand_id
1 'polypeptide(L)'
;MGFLLYAFLPVIIVTIAIVGALVWRGMQFGELARHGLPVTGIVVRKFRTGAGKAGAMGRRIAFSYVGADGVEHRRAATVSGSRWAELEEGGPIPLVYLPAKPGVSAPAWLVEDARKALGESA
;
A
#
# COMPACT_ATOMS: atom_id res chain seq x y z
N MET A 1 -27.28 -31.04 12.45
CA MET A 1 -27.48 -29.60 12.20
C MET A 1 -26.31 -28.70 12.67
N GLY A 2 -25.14 -29.25 13.05
CA GLY A 2 -23.99 -28.45 13.57
C GLY A 2 -22.82 -28.22 12.61
N PHE A 3 -22.77 -28.92 11.47
CA PHE A 3 -21.62 -28.90 10.55
C PHE A 3 -21.59 -27.66 9.64
N LEU A 4 -22.76 -27.10 9.31
CA LEU A 4 -22.88 -25.89 8.50
C LEU A 4 -22.37 -24.63 9.24
N LEU A 5 -22.64 -24.48 10.54
CA LEU A 5 -22.19 -23.31 11.32
C LEU A 5 -20.66 -23.25 11.44
N TYR A 6 -19.99 -24.40 11.56
CA TYR A 6 -18.53 -24.49 11.69
C TYR A 6 -17.77 -24.20 10.39
N ALA A 7 -18.41 -24.41 9.23
CA ALA A 7 -17.83 -24.12 7.92
C ALA A 7 -17.80 -22.61 7.61
N PHE A 8 -18.75 -21.83 8.13
CA PHE A 8 -18.80 -20.38 7.95
C PHE A 8 -17.93 -19.61 8.95
N LEU A 9 -17.68 -20.17 10.13
CA LEU A 9 -16.86 -19.54 11.17
C LEU A 9 -15.44 -19.13 10.68
N PRO A 10 -14.65 -19.97 9.98
CA PRO A 10 -13.35 -19.55 9.47
C PRO A 10 -13.48 -18.49 8.36
N VAL A 11 -14.53 -18.55 7.54
CA VAL A 11 -14.78 -17.55 6.48
C VAL A 11 -15.08 -16.18 7.09
N ILE A 12 -15.86 -16.14 8.16
CA ILE A 12 -16.18 -14.91 8.89
C ILE A 12 -14.92 -14.34 9.55
N ILE A 13 -14.10 -15.17 10.20
CA ILE A 13 -12.85 -14.72 10.84
C ILE A 13 -11.87 -14.14 9.80
N VAL A 14 -11.72 -14.81 8.67
CA VAL A 14 -10.88 -14.33 7.56
C VAL A 14 -11.42 -13.00 7.01
N THR A 15 -12.73 -12.87 6.86
CA THR A 15 -13.36 -11.63 6.37
C THR A 15 -13.14 -10.47 7.35
N ILE A 16 -13.34 -10.69 8.65
CA ILE A 16 -13.09 -9.68 9.70
C ILE A 16 -11.60 -9.30 9.73
N ALA A 17 -10.68 -10.26 9.59
CA ALA A 17 -9.25 -9.98 9.54
C ALA A 17 -8.87 -9.16 8.30
N ILE A 18 -9.45 -9.44 7.13
CA ILE A 18 -9.24 -8.68 5.91
C ILE A 18 -9.80 -7.26 6.06
N VAL A 19 -11.03 -7.10 6.55
CA VAL A 19 -11.66 -5.79 6.79
C VAL A 19 -10.86 -4.99 7.82
N GLY A 20 -10.44 -5.62 8.92
CA GLY A 20 -9.58 -5.00 9.93
C GLY A 20 -8.22 -4.56 9.37
N ALA A 21 -7.59 -5.39 8.53
CA ALA A 21 -6.35 -5.03 7.86
C ALA A 21 -6.54 -3.88 6.85
N LEU A 22 -7.67 -3.83 6.15
CA LEU A 22 -8.01 -2.74 5.24
C LEU A 22 -8.28 -1.43 5.99
N VAL A 23 -9.03 -1.48 7.10
CA VAL A 23 -9.29 -0.32 7.98
C VAL A 23 -7.99 0.18 8.61
N TRP A 24 -7.13 -0.72 9.10
CA TRP A 24 -5.85 -0.34 9.68
C TRP A 24 -4.91 0.29 8.64
N ARG A 25 -4.94 -0.22 7.40
CA ARG A 25 -4.22 0.39 6.27
C ARG A 25 -4.85 1.74 5.87
N GLY A 26 -6.18 1.87 5.92
CA GLY A 26 -6.91 3.11 5.67
C GLY A 26 -6.60 4.21 6.69
N MET A 27 -6.46 3.86 7.98
CA MET A 27 -6.01 4.81 9.00
C MET A 27 -4.58 5.30 8.77
N GLN A 28 -3.68 4.42 8.33
CA GLN A 28 -2.33 4.82 7.93
C GLN A 28 -2.34 5.76 6.70
N PHE A 29 -3.25 5.53 5.74
CA PHE A 29 -3.45 6.45 4.61
C PHE A 29 -4.07 7.79 5.04
N GLY A 30 -4.96 7.81 6.03
CA GLY A 30 -5.49 9.04 6.61
C GLY A 30 -4.43 9.87 7.34
N GLU A 31 -3.54 9.23 8.10
CA GLU A 31 -2.38 9.90 8.71
C GLU A 31 -1.40 10.41 7.65
N LEU A 32 -1.11 9.63 6.61
CA LEU A 32 -0.30 10.08 5.45
C LEU A 32 -0.96 11.26 4.71
N ALA A 33 -2.28 11.24 4.56
CA ALA A 33 -3.01 12.31 3.90
C ALA A 33 -2.89 13.64 4.66
N ARG A 34 -2.92 13.59 6.01
CA ARG A 34 -2.90 14.78 6.88
C ARG A 34 -1.50 15.26 7.25
N HIS A 35 -0.55 14.35 7.47
CA HIS A 35 0.78 14.65 8.01
C HIS A 35 1.92 14.09 7.17
N GLY A 36 1.62 13.48 6.03
CA GLY A 36 2.64 12.93 5.16
C GLY A 36 3.47 14.03 4.50
N LEU A 37 4.78 13.87 4.53
CA LEU A 37 5.71 14.76 3.82
C LEU A 37 6.11 14.14 2.48
N PRO A 38 6.21 14.95 1.41
CA PRO A 38 6.68 14.48 0.12
C PRO A 38 8.17 14.14 0.20
N VAL A 39 8.55 13.02 -0.42
CA VAL A 39 9.95 12.60 -0.58
C VAL A 39 10.13 11.93 -1.93
N THR A 40 11.29 12.13 -2.55
CA THR A 40 11.65 11.42 -3.78
C THR A 40 12.41 10.16 -3.39
N GLY A 41 11.84 9.00 -3.75
CA GLY A 41 12.50 7.71 -3.63
C GLY A 41 13.02 7.21 -4.97
N ILE A 42 13.62 6.02 -4.95
CA ILE A 42 14.09 5.29 -6.13
C ILE A 42 13.36 3.95 -6.23
N VAL A 43 12.92 3.58 -7.43
CA VAL A 43 12.36 2.25 -7.70
C VAL A 43 13.51 1.25 -7.70
N VAL A 44 13.61 0.42 -6.67
CA VAL A 44 14.68 -0.56 -6.56
C VAL A 44 14.40 -1.79 -7.42
N ARG A 45 13.13 -2.19 -7.56
CA ARG A 45 12.75 -3.39 -8.33
C ARG A 45 11.28 -3.40 -8.71
N LYS A 46 10.96 -3.95 -9.86
CA LYS A 46 9.62 -4.28 -10.33
C LYS A 46 9.45 -5.80 -10.28
N PHE A 47 8.36 -6.26 -9.72
CA PHE A 47 8.09 -7.69 -9.67
C PHE A 47 6.59 -7.98 -9.77
N ARG A 48 6.30 -9.14 -10.35
CA ARG A 48 4.95 -9.68 -10.43
C ARG A 48 4.82 -10.71 -9.31
N THR A 49 3.80 -10.57 -8.49
CA THR A 49 3.44 -11.58 -7.48
C THR A 49 2.32 -12.43 -8.07
N GLY A 50 2.61 -13.71 -8.31
CA GLY A 50 1.63 -14.69 -8.77
C GLY A 50 2.28 -15.98 -9.27
N ALA A 51 2.15 -17.06 -8.48
CA ALA A 51 2.34 -18.43 -8.92
C ALA A 51 1.19 -19.27 -8.33
N GLY A 52 0.34 -19.83 -9.19
CA GLY A 52 -0.66 -20.84 -8.83
C GLY A 52 -2.07 -20.32 -8.51
N LYS A 53 -3.03 -20.79 -9.32
CA LYS A 53 -4.51 -20.68 -9.22
C LYS A 53 -5.12 -19.27 -9.37
N ALA A 54 -5.81 -19.13 -10.52
CA ALA A 54 -6.80 -18.13 -10.90
C ALA A 54 -7.03 -16.97 -9.92
N GLY A 55 -6.54 -15.77 -10.25
CA GLY A 55 -7.27 -14.56 -9.85
C GLY A 55 -6.52 -13.25 -9.70
N ALA A 56 -5.22 -13.21 -9.37
CA ALA A 56 -4.57 -11.91 -9.14
C ALA A 56 -3.07 -11.94 -9.44
N MET A 57 -2.70 -11.65 -10.70
CA MET A 57 -1.35 -11.20 -11.03
C MET A 57 -1.15 -9.81 -10.40
N GLY A 58 -0.65 -9.77 -9.16
CA GLY A 58 -0.36 -8.52 -8.47
C GLY A 58 0.91 -7.89 -9.04
N ARG A 59 0.82 -6.71 -9.64
CA ARG A 59 2.00 -5.95 -10.06
C ARG A 59 2.48 -5.11 -8.88
N ARG A 60 3.74 -5.30 -8.50
CA ARG A 60 4.35 -4.64 -7.35
C ARG A 60 5.65 -3.96 -7.75
N ILE A 61 5.96 -2.91 -7.01
CA ILE A 61 7.24 -2.21 -7.06
C ILE A 61 7.84 -2.23 -5.66
N ALA A 62 9.15 -2.44 -5.57
CA ALA A 62 9.96 -2.10 -4.41
C ALA A 62 10.61 -0.74 -4.66
N PHE A 63 10.63 0.10 -3.65
CA PHE A 63 11.25 1.41 -3.68
C PHE A 63 12.01 1.67 -2.38
N SER A 64 13.02 2.54 -2.44
CA SER A 64 13.72 3.05 -1.27
C SER A 64 13.73 4.57 -1.25
N TYR A 65 13.87 5.14 -0.06
CA TYR A 65 13.99 6.57 0.17
C TYR A 65 14.66 6.82 1.52
N VAL A 66 15.18 8.02 1.72
CA VAL A 66 15.77 8.45 3.00
C VAL A 66 14.73 9.27 3.77
N GLY A 67 14.43 8.86 5.01
CA GLY A 67 13.50 9.58 5.88
C GLY A 67 14.15 10.81 6.52
N ALA A 68 13.35 11.63 7.24
CA ALA A 68 13.88 12.74 8.05
C ALA A 68 14.82 12.29 9.18
N ASP A 69 14.79 11.00 9.53
CA ASP A 69 15.71 10.34 10.45
C ASP A 69 17.09 10.05 9.82
N GLY A 70 17.26 10.32 8.52
CA GLY A 70 18.49 10.00 7.78
C GLY A 70 18.65 8.51 7.46
N VAL A 71 17.65 7.68 7.76
CA VAL A 71 17.71 6.23 7.54
C VAL A 71 17.10 5.90 6.19
N GLU A 72 17.73 4.96 5.46
CA GLU A 72 17.15 4.43 4.23
C GLU A 72 16.03 3.42 4.55
N HIS A 73 14.84 3.71 4.05
CA HIS A 73 13.67 2.85 4.19
C HIS A 73 13.35 2.19 2.86
N ARG A 74 13.31 0.86 2.84
CA ARG A 74 12.89 0.07 1.68
C ARG A 74 11.50 -0.52 1.88
N ARG A 75 10.60 -0.29 0.92
CA ARG A 75 9.20 -0.73 0.97
C ARG A 75 8.72 -1.23 -0.38
N ALA A 76 7.56 -1.86 -0.39
CA ALA A 76 6.92 -2.32 -1.61
C ALA A 76 5.43 -2.00 -1.65
N ALA A 77 4.97 -1.47 -2.78
CA ALA A 77 3.56 -1.16 -3.01
C ALA A 77 3.02 -2.00 -4.17
N THR A 78 1.75 -2.36 -4.07
CA THR A 78 0.98 -2.85 -5.21
C THR A 78 0.54 -1.65 -6.03
N VAL A 79 0.74 -1.70 -7.34
CA VAL A 79 0.42 -0.62 -8.26
C VAL A 79 -0.44 -1.14 -9.42
N SER A 80 -1.20 -0.25 -10.04
CA SER A 80 -1.97 -0.58 -11.22
C SER A 80 -1.09 -0.98 -12.40
N GLY A 81 -1.70 -1.63 -13.39
CA GLY A 81 -0.96 -2.14 -14.53
C GLY A 81 -0.29 -1.08 -15.39
N SER A 82 -0.95 0.04 -15.61
CA SER A 82 -0.44 1.20 -16.35
C SER A 82 0.73 1.86 -15.62
N ARG A 83 0.55 2.18 -14.34
CA ARG A 83 1.62 2.76 -13.51
C ARG A 83 2.83 1.86 -13.41
N TRP A 84 2.63 0.54 -13.31
CA TRP A 84 3.75 -0.40 -13.32
C TRP A 84 4.53 -0.37 -14.63
N ALA A 85 3.88 -0.12 -15.77
CA ALA A 85 4.56 -0.03 -17.06
C ALA A 85 5.37 1.28 -17.20
N GLU A 86 4.84 2.39 -16.68
CA GLU A 86 5.45 3.72 -16.70
C GLU A 86 6.71 3.86 -15.83
N LEU A 87 6.82 3.08 -14.76
CA LEU A 87 7.94 3.16 -13.83
C LEU A 87 9.16 2.40 -14.34
N GLU A 88 10.35 2.97 -14.15
CA GLU A 88 11.63 2.34 -14.47
C GLU A 88 12.36 1.90 -13.21
N GLU A 89 13.04 0.74 -13.24
CA GLU A 89 13.95 0.35 -12.16
C GLU A 89 15.17 1.28 -12.16
N GLY A 90 15.60 1.71 -10.97
CA GLY A 90 16.59 2.78 -10.80
C GLY A 90 16.02 4.19 -11.00
N GLY A 91 14.79 4.32 -11.50
CA GLY A 91 14.14 5.60 -11.75
C GLY A 91 13.61 6.25 -10.47
N PRO A 92 13.47 7.59 -10.47
CA PRO A 92 12.87 8.32 -9.35
C PRO A 92 11.37 8.03 -9.26
N ILE A 93 10.85 8.02 -8.04
CA ILE A 93 9.43 7.86 -7.75
C ILE A 93 8.99 8.87 -6.67
N PRO A 94 7.91 9.64 -6.91
CA PRO A 94 7.36 10.51 -5.88
C PRO A 94 6.63 9.68 -4.83
N LEU A 95 7.04 9.86 -3.57
CA LEU A 95 6.50 9.17 -2.41
C LEU A 95 5.99 10.19 -1.39
N VAL A 96 5.13 9.72 -0.50
CA VAL A 96 4.74 10.42 0.71
C VAL A 96 4.98 9.46 1.87
N TYR A 97 5.68 9.92 2.89
CA TYR A 97 5.96 9.16 4.10
C TYR A 97 5.47 9.92 5.34
N LEU A 98 5.24 9.18 6.44
CA LEU A 98 4.84 9.79 7.70
C LEU A 98 6.09 10.09 8.55
N PRO A 99 6.41 11.35 8.89
CA PRO A 99 7.63 11.68 9.64
C PRO A 99 7.67 11.05 11.03
N ALA A 100 6.51 10.97 11.70
CA ALA A 100 6.38 10.34 13.00
C ALA A 100 6.57 8.81 12.96
N LYS A 101 6.37 8.19 11.79
CA LYS A 101 6.59 6.75 11.55
C LYS A 101 7.15 6.55 10.15
N PRO A 102 8.47 6.76 9.94
CA PRO A 102 9.09 6.65 8.62
C PRO A 102 8.94 5.27 7.98
N GLY A 103 8.56 4.24 8.74
CA GLY A 103 8.21 2.95 8.16
C GLY A 103 6.92 2.94 7.32
N VAL A 104 6.07 3.98 7.42
CA VAL A 104 4.80 4.12 6.72
C VAL A 104 4.97 5.09 5.56
N SER A 105 4.82 4.57 4.34
CA SER A 105 4.95 5.34 3.10
C SER A 105 4.14 4.75 1.96
N ALA A 106 3.71 5.61 1.05
CA ALA A 106 3.05 5.21 -0.19
C ALA A 106 3.47 6.13 -1.35
N PRO A 107 3.33 5.66 -2.59
CA PRO A 107 3.40 6.52 -3.76
C PRO A 107 2.46 7.73 -3.66
N ALA A 108 2.94 8.91 -4.08
CA ALA A 108 2.23 10.18 -3.91
C ALA A 108 0.83 10.15 -4.53
N TRP A 109 0.69 9.58 -5.73
CA TRP A 109 -0.61 9.47 -6.41
C TRP A 109 -1.64 8.65 -5.62
N LEU A 110 -1.23 7.60 -4.90
CA LEU A 110 -2.14 6.82 -4.05
C LEU A 110 -2.61 7.62 -2.85
N VAL A 111 -1.73 8.48 -2.30
CA VAL A 111 -2.10 9.38 -1.20
C VAL A 111 -3.02 10.49 -1.69
N GLU A 112 -2.81 11.00 -2.90
CA GLU A 112 -3.71 11.97 -3.54
C GLU A 112 -5.10 11.39 -3.80
N ASP A 113 -5.19 10.17 -4.33
CA ASP A 113 -6.46 9.48 -4.54
C ASP A 113 -7.20 9.28 -3.20
N ALA A 114 -6.47 8.91 -2.14
CA ALA A 114 -7.02 8.80 -0.79
C ALA A 114 -7.48 10.17 -0.22
N ARG A 115 -6.71 11.24 -0.46
CA ARG A 115 -7.07 12.62 -0.05
C ARG A 115 -8.36 13.07 -0.71
N LYS A 116 -8.53 12.79 -2.02
CA LYS A 116 -9.75 13.12 -2.75
C LYS A 116 -10.96 12.38 -2.17
N ALA A 117 -10.86 11.07 -1.96
CA ALA A 117 -11.94 10.27 -1.37
C ALA A 117 -12.33 10.74 0.04
N LEU A 118 -11.36 11.18 0.85
CA LEU A 118 -11.62 11.73 2.19
C LEU A 118 -12.21 13.14 2.16
N GLY A 119 -11.83 13.97 1.18
CA GLY A 119 -12.34 15.34 1.00
C GLY A 119 -13.75 15.40 0.40
N GLU A 120 -14.13 14.42 -0.42
CA GLU A 120 -15.50 14.28 -0.94
C GLU A 120 -16.50 13.74 0.11
N SER A 121 -16.02 13.33 1.28
CA SER A 121 -16.85 12.82 2.39
C SER A 121 -17.13 13.88 3.47
N ALA A 122 -16.81 15.15 3.24
CA ALA A 122 -16.95 16.27 4.19
C ALA A 122 -18.08 17.22 3.82
#